data_AF-A0A8T1BYU9-F1
#
_entry.id   AF-A0A8T1BYU9-F1
#
_cell.length_a   1.000
_cell.length_b   1.000
_cell.length_c   1.000
_cell.angle_alpha   90.00
_cell.angle_beta   90.00
_cell.angle_gamma   90.00
#
_symmetry.space_group_name_H-M   'P 1'
#
loop_
_entity.id
_entity.type
_entity.pdbx_description
1 polymer ?
#
loop_
_entity_poly.entity_id
_entity_poly.type
_entity_poly.pdbx_seq_one_letter_code
_entity_poly.pdbx_strand_id
1 'polypeptide(L)'
;MRRASYTAREKLDAANALEATKDVARVIKERYPDLSASAYESRRKLVLKWLRNKPKIEMQCSLKNGSSNKKARSAGVGTKLPLEVEKELVVWVNDLRKDVPKSATSVCQPADVVWNFPFKARLRAYWVGYLREQLRAHNSGNKCALTAPDRAKVSKWVSMAWDEMSSTTIANGYKKAFGPLLDDADIAVADLFENLSRHCAIDADIGEVDSDDDIEVNEVDEE
;
A
#
# COMPACT_ATOMS: atom_id res chain seq x y z
N MET A 1 3.98 16.95 3.13
CA MET A 1 3.89 15.70 3.90
C MET A 1 5.22 14.97 3.83
N ARG A 2 6.08 15.09 4.86
CA ARG A 2 7.32 14.32 4.93
C ARG A 2 7.09 13.19 5.93
N ARG A 3 7.13 11.94 5.49
CA ARG A 3 7.09 10.79 6.40
C ARG A 3 8.48 10.64 7.04
N ALA A 4 8.62 10.91 8.34
CA ALA A 4 9.81 10.45 9.05
C ALA A 4 9.78 8.92 9.18
N SER A 5 10.93 8.27 9.00
CA SER A 5 11.05 6.80 9.10
C SER A 5 12.17 6.43 10.05
N TYR A 6 11.81 5.79 11.15
CA TYR A 6 12.72 5.43 12.24
C TYR A 6 13.27 4.02 12.06
N THR A 7 14.57 3.88 12.26
CA THR A 7 15.26 2.60 12.38
C THR A 7 14.82 1.85 13.62
N ALA A 8 14.91 0.52 13.61
CA ALA A 8 14.60 -0.29 14.80
C ALA A 8 15.44 0.13 16.02
N ARG A 9 16.68 0.59 15.79
CA ARG A 9 17.56 1.12 16.83
C ARG A 9 16.97 2.37 17.49
N GLU A 10 16.56 3.36 16.70
CA GLU A 10 15.96 4.60 17.23
C GLU A 10 14.67 4.31 18.01
N LYS A 11 13.84 3.39 17.50
CA LYS A 11 12.61 2.95 18.20
C LYS A 11 12.94 2.31 19.55
N LEU A 12 13.94 1.43 19.58
CA LEU A 12 14.38 0.75 20.80
C LEU A 12 14.98 1.73 21.81
N ASP A 13 15.79 2.68 21.36
CA ASP A 13 16.40 3.68 22.22
C ASP A 13 15.34 4.59 22.85
N ALA A 14 14.30 4.97 22.11
CA ALA A 14 13.15 5.73 22.62
C ALA A 14 12.33 4.92 23.64
N ALA A 15 12.07 3.64 23.36
CA ALA A 15 11.38 2.74 24.28
C ALA A 15 12.17 2.53 25.59
N ASN A 16 13.48 2.31 25.50
CA ASN A 16 14.35 2.15 26.68
C ASN A 16 14.43 3.43 27.51
N ALA A 17 14.51 4.59 26.87
CA ALA A 17 14.48 5.86 27.58
C ALA A 17 13.15 6.02 28.33
N LEU A 18 12.00 5.74 27.70
CA LEU A 18 10.71 5.84 28.36
C LEU A 18 10.54 4.85 29.52
N GLU A 19 11.06 3.63 29.39
CA GLU A 19 11.03 2.65 30.47
C GLU A 19 11.86 3.12 31.69
N ALA A 20 13.02 3.73 31.45
CA ALA A 20 13.89 4.26 32.50
C ALA A 20 13.35 5.54 33.14
N THR A 21 12.82 6.47 32.34
CA THR A 21 12.35 7.77 32.84
C THR A 21 10.93 7.71 33.41
N LYS A 22 10.09 6.78 32.91
CA LYS A 22 8.64 6.71 33.09
C LYS A 22 7.92 8.03 32.76
N ASP A 23 8.56 8.90 31.98
CA ASP A 23 8.08 10.22 31.62
C ASP A 23 8.25 10.43 30.11
N VAL A 24 7.12 10.42 29.40
CA VAL A 24 7.08 10.57 27.95
C VAL A 24 7.36 12.00 27.50
N ALA A 25 6.98 13.00 28.29
CA ALA A 25 7.21 14.39 27.95
C ALA A 25 8.70 14.71 27.97
N ARG A 26 9.41 14.20 28.99
CA ARG A 26 10.87 14.32 29.08
C ARG A 26 11.58 13.65 27.90
N VAL A 27 11.18 12.41 27.56
CA VAL A 27 11.79 11.66 26.44
C VAL A 27 11.57 12.37 25.11
N ILE A 28 10.39 12.93 24.88
CA ILE A 28 10.12 13.67 23.65
C ILE A 28 10.97 14.93 23.58
N LYS A 29 11.05 15.71 24.66
CA LYS A 29 11.84 16.94 24.72
C LYS A 29 13.33 16.68 24.44
N GLU A 30 13.88 15.59 24.96
CA GLU A 30 15.30 15.25 24.80
C GLU A 30 15.63 14.68 23.40
N ARG A 31 14.73 13.86 22.84
CA ARG A 31 14.99 13.12 21.59
C ARG A 31 14.44 13.81 20.34
N TYR A 32 13.46 14.70 20.52
CA TYR A 32 12.75 15.40 19.44
C TYR A 32 12.49 16.86 19.87
N PRO A 33 13.54 17.70 19.96
CA PRO A 33 13.45 19.04 20.58
C PRO A 33 12.57 20.04 19.83
N ASP A 34 12.27 19.81 18.54
CA ASP A 34 11.61 20.78 17.65
C ASP A 34 10.28 20.24 17.10
N LEU A 35 9.33 19.93 17.99
CA LEU A 35 7.99 19.45 17.59
C LEU A 35 6.92 20.51 17.84
N SER A 36 6.03 20.70 16.86
CA SER A 36 4.76 21.42 17.06
C SER A 36 3.83 20.65 18.02
N ALA A 37 2.80 21.29 18.56
CA ALA A 37 1.85 20.63 19.48
C ALA A 37 1.16 19.39 18.86
N SER A 38 0.79 19.48 17.58
CA SER A 38 0.19 18.39 16.80
C SER A 38 1.20 17.26 16.53
N ALA A 39 2.44 17.62 16.21
CA ALA A 39 3.53 16.67 16.03
C ALA A 39 3.94 16.01 17.37
N TYR A 40 3.83 16.72 18.49
CA TYR A 40 4.08 16.21 19.83
C TYR A 40 3.10 15.10 20.19
N GLU A 41 1.78 15.30 20.04
CA GLU A 41 0.80 14.26 20.35
C GLU A 41 0.96 13.03 19.46
N SER A 42 1.29 13.24 18.18
CA SER A 42 1.62 12.15 17.25
C SER A 42 2.86 11.38 17.71
N ARG A 43 3.94 12.08 18.10
CA ARG A 43 5.17 11.47 18.60
C ARG A 43 4.94 10.75 19.93
N ARG A 44 4.15 11.33 20.83
CA ARG A 44 3.76 10.73 22.11
C ARG A 44 3.07 9.39 21.94
N LYS A 45 2.06 9.32 21.07
CA LYS A 45 1.39 8.06 20.73
C LYS A 45 2.37 7.03 20.16
N LEU A 46 3.29 7.48 19.31
CA LEU A 46 4.28 6.62 18.65
C LEU A 46 5.29 6.01 19.64
N VAL A 47 5.86 6.83 20.54
CA VAL A 47 6.82 6.35 21.55
C VAL A 47 6.15 5.36 22.52
N LEU A 48 4.88 5.62 22.90
CA LEU A 48 4.09 4.68 23.70
C LEU A 48 3.83 3.35 22.94
N LYS A 49 3.52 3.42 21.64
CA LYS A 49 3.38 2.23 20.77
C LYS A 49 4.68 1.42 20.73
N TRP A 50 5.83 2.07 20.63
CA TRP A 50 7.13 1.39 20.64
C TRP A 50 7.44 0.73 21.98
N LEU A 51 7.13 1.37 23.11
CA LEU A 51 7.27 0.74 24.43
C LEU A 51 6.41 -0.52 24.53
N ARG A 52 5.14 -0.44 24.11
CA ARG A 52 4.23 -1.60 24.10
C ARG A 52 4.76 -2.76 23.23
N ASN A 53 5.41 -2.43 22.11
CA ASN A 53 5.96 -3.40 21.16
C ASN A 53 7.46 -3.69 21.37
N LYS A 54 8.06 -3.24 22.47
CA LYS A 54 9.50 -3.31 22.73
C LYS A 54 10.10 -4.71 22.52
N PRO A 55 9.49 -5.82 22.99
CA PRO A 55 10.05 -7.17 22.77
C PRO A 55 10.21 -7.53 21.29
N LYS A 56 9.28 -7.10 20.43
CA LYS A 56 9.37 -7.31 18.97
C LYS A 56 10.49 -6.49 18.36
N ILE A 57 10.68 -5.26 18.84
CA ILE A 57 11.74 -4.35 18.36
C ILE A 57 13.13 -4.86 18.82
N GLU A 58 13.25 -5.39 20.03
CA GLU A 58 14.47 -6.04 20.53
C GLU A 58 14.86 -7.25 19.70
N MET A 59 13.88 -8.12 19.42
CA MET A 59 14.08 -9.26 18.52
C MET A 59 14.50 -8.80 17.12
N GLN A 60 13.94 -7.70 16.60
CA GLN A 60 14.39 -7.15 15.32
C GLN A 60 15.83 -6.62 15.39
N CYS A 61 16.21 -5.95 16.47
CA CYS A 61 17.56 -5.42 16.66
C CYS A 61 18.62 -6.51 16.84
N SER A 62 18.26 -7.71 17.33
CA SER A 62 19.19 -8.84 17.47
C SER A 62 19.49 -9.55 16.14
N LEU A 63 18.66 -9.37 15.12
CA LEU A 63 18.88 -9.92 13.78
C LEU A 63 20.02 -9.19 13.05
N LYS A 64 20.75 -9.93 12.20
CA LYS A 64 21.80 -9.36 11.33
C LYS A 64 21.22 -8.26 10.44
N ASN A 65 21.79 -7.05 10.51
CA ASN A 65 21.32 -5.82 9.84
C ASN A 65 19.91 -5.33 10.27
N GLY A 66 19.31 -5.93 11.29
CA GLY A 66 17.95 -5.63 11.73
C GLY A 66 17.79 -4.27 12.42
N SER A 67 18.85 -3.80 13.09
CA SER A 67 18.89 -2.50 13.79
C SER A 67 18.70 -1.31 12.86
N SER A 68 19.29 -1.35 11.65
CA SER A 68 19.17 -0.31 10.63
C SER A 68 17.84 -0.36 9.87
N ASN A 69 17.08 -1.44 9.99
CA ASN A 69 15.84 -1.60 9.23
C ASN A 69 14.76 -0.69 9.79
N LYS A 70 14.14 0.09 8.91
CA LYS A 70 13.05 1.01 9.26
C LYS A 70 11.69 0.32 9.38
N LYS A 71 11.54 -0.84 8.72
CA LYS A 71 10.34 -1.67 8.70
C LYS A 71 10.71 -3.12 8.98
N ALA A 72 9.95 -3.76 9.85
CA ALA A 72 9.98 -5.21 10.01
C ALA A 72 9.23 -5.85 8.83
N ARG A 73 9.72 -6.98 8.34
CA ARG A 73 9.01 -7.86 7.41
C ARG A 73 9.17 -9.29 7.90
N SER A 74 8.16 -10.12 7.72
CA SER A 74 8.27 -11.55 8.02
C SER A 74 9.40 -12.18 7.18
N ALA A 75 10.12 -13.12 7.80
CA ALA A 75 11.12 -13.90 7.09
C ALA A 75 10.47 -14.58 5.87
N GLY A 76 11.13 -14.51 4.71
CA GLY A 76 10.61 -15.04 3.44
C GLY A 76 9.84 -14.04 2.56
N VAL A 77 9.48 -12.84 3.06
CA VAL A 77 8.70 -11.84 2.29
C VAL A 77 9.57 -10.82 1.53
N GLY A 78 10.89 -10.84 1.74
CA GLY A 78 11.78 -9.93 1.01
C GLY A 78 13.21 -10.44 0.94
N THR A 79 13.52 -11.19 -0.11
CA THR A 79 14.91 -11.40 -0.50
C THR A 79 15.41 -10.11 -1.14
N LYS A 80 16.24 -9.34 -0.42
CA LYS A 80 17.21 -8.51 -1.13
C LYS A 80 18.12 -9.49 -1.84
N LEU A 81 18.00 -9.56 -3.16
CA LEU A 81 18.92 -10.36 -3.96
C LEU A 81 20.33 -9.81 -3.72
N PRO A 82 21.36 -10.68 -3.72
CA PRO A 82 22.74 -10.20 -3.74
C PRO A 82 22.93 -9.17 -4.85
N LEU A 83 23.81 -8.18 -4.63
CA LEU A 83 24.02 -7.07 -5.57
C LEU A 83 24.36 -7.57 -6.98
N GLU A 84 25.09 -8.68 -7.04
CA GLU A 84 25.49 -9.37 -8.26
C GLU A 84 24.25 -9.90 -9.02
N VAL A 85 23.31 -10.53 -8.31
CA VAL A 85 22.07 -11.05 -8.88
C VAL A 85 21.12 -9.91 -9.28
N GLU A 86 21.06 -8.83 -8.50
CA GLU A 86 20.30 -7.64 -8.86
C GLU A 86 20.83 -7.00 -10.16
N LYS A 87 22.16 -6.91 -10.32
CA LYS A 87 22.79 -6.42 -11.56
C LYS A 87 22.48 -7.34 -12.74
N GLU A 88 22.54 -8.65 -12.55
CA GLU A 88 22.20 -9.63 -13.57
C GLU A 88 20.74 -9.50 -14.01
N LEU A 89 19.81 -9.36 -13.06
CA LEU A 89 18.40 -9.12 -13.36
C LEU A 89 18.18 -7.79 -14.08
N VAL A 90 18.90 -6.72 -13.71
CA VAL A 90 18.79 -5.44 -14.40
C VAL A 90 19.24 -5.56 -15.85
N VAL A 91 20.34 -6.26 -16.13
CA VAL A 91 20.79 -6.54 -17.50
C VAL A 91 19.74 -7.36 -18.24
N TRP A 92 19.26 -8.46 -17.64
CA TRP A 92 18.24 -9.32 -18.23
C TRP A 92 16.92 -8.59 -18.55
N VAL A 93 16.41 -7.77 -17.62
CA VAL A 93 15.20 -6.95 -17.82
C VAL A 93 15.43 -5.90 -18.92
N ASN A 94 16.61 -5.29 -18.96
CA ASN A 94 16.93 -4.30 -19.98
C ASN A 94 17.06 -4.95 -21.37
N ASP A 95 17.61 -6.15 -21.45
CA ASP A 95 17.68 -6.90 -22.70
C ASP A 95 16.29 -7.35 -23.15
N LEU A 96 15.46 -7.87 -22.24
CA LEU A 96 14.03 -8.13 -22.51
C LEU A 96 13.30 -6.89 -23.05
N ARG A 97 13.56 -5.71 -22.46
CA ARG A 97 12.96 -4.45 -22.92
C ARG A 97 13.48 -3.96 -24.26
N LYS A 98 14.71 -4.33 -24.65
CA LYS A 98 15.22 -4.06 -26.01
C LYS A 98 14.46 -4.90 -27.04
N ASP A 99 14.06 -6.11 -26.66
CA ASP A 99 13.31 -7.04 -27.51
C ASP A 99 11.80 -6.76 -27.54
N VAL A 100 11.26 -5.98 -26.59
CA VAL A 100 9.90 -5.43 -26.70
C VAL A 100 9.89 -4.43 -27.86
N PRO A 101 9.17 -4.71 -28.97
CA PRO A 101 9.16 -3.79 -30.10
C PRO A 101 8.64 -2.42 -29.66
N LYS A 102 9.25 -1.33 -30.14
CA LYS A 102 8.75 0.04 -29.89
C LYS A 102 7.28 0.24 -30.30
N SER A 103 6.74 -0.66 -31.12
CA SER A 103 5.34 -0.74 -31.55
C SER A 103 4.42 -1.52 -30.61
N ALA A 104 4.93 -2.16 -29.55
CA ALA A 104 4.12 -2.93 -28.59
C ALA A 104 3.14 -2.05 -27.81
N THR A 105 3.37 -0.74 -27.73
CA THR A 105 2.37 0.23 -27.25
C THR A 105 1.03 0.02 -27.96
N SER A 106 1.04 -0.22 -29.28
CA SER A 106 -0.16 -0.46 -30.08
C SER A 106 -0.87 -1.80 -29.78
N VAL A 107 -0.16 -2.74 -29.15
CA VAL A 107 -0.66 -4.04 -28.69
C VAL A 107 -1.31 -3.90 -27.31
N CYS A 108 -0.82 -2.98 -26.48
CA CYS A 108 -1.40 -2.68 -25.16
C CYS A 108 -2.54 -1.65 -25.20
N GLN A 109 -2.62 -0.80 -26.23
CA GLN A 109 -3.69 0.21 -26.37
C GLN A 109 -5.11 -0.38 -26.25
N PRO A 110 -5.44 -1.53 -26.86
CA PRO A 110 -6.76 -2.11 -26.72
C PRO A 110 -7.09 -2.49 -25.27
N ALA A 111 -6.14 -3.04 -24.51
CA ALA A 111 -6.34 -3.33 -23.08
C ALA A 111 -6.58 -2.03 -22.27
N ASP A 112 -5.82 -0.99 -22.60
CA ASP A 112 -5.97 0.31 -21.95
C ASP A 112 -7.35 0.94 -22.19
N VAL A 113 -7.84 0.90 -23.43
CA VAL A 113 -9.13 1.48 -23.82
C VAL A 113 -10.29 0.61 -23.34
N VAL A 114 -10.19 -0.71 -23.49
CA VAL A 114 -11.33 -1.62 -23.31
C VAL A 114 -11.59 -1.93 -21.84
N TRP A 115 -10.57 -2.18 -21.00
CA TRP A 115 -10.81 -2.53 -19.58
C TRP A 115 -10.10 -1.62 -18.58
N ASN A 116 -8.88 -1.15 -18.84
CA ASN A 116 -8.14 -0.34 -17.86
C ASN A 116 -8.79 1.04 -17.65
N PHE A 117 -9.24 1.68 -18.74
CA PHE A 117 -9.96 2.95 -18.69
C PHE A 117 -11.25 2.86 -17.88
N PRO A 118 -12.21 1.95 -18.19
CA PRO A 118 -13.44 1.85 -17.41
C PRO A 118 -13.17 1.42 -15.96
N PHE A 119 -12.20 0.54 -15.71
CA PHE A 119 -11.76 0.20 -14.36
C PHE A 119 -11.33 1.44 -13.56
N LYS A 120 -10.42 2.25 -14.12
CA LYS A 120 -9.96 3.49 -13.50
C LYS A 120 -11.09 4.52 -13.36
N ALA A 121 -12.05 4.55 -14.28
CA ALA A 121 -13.22 5.43 -14.18
C ALA A 121 -14.09 5.06 -12.97
N ARG A 122 -14.34 3.76 -12.72
CA ARG A 122 -15.07 3.27 -11.54
C ARG A 122 -14.33 3.60 -10.24
N LEU A 123 -13.03 3.36 -10.18
CA LEU A 123 -12.21 3.74 -9.02
C LEU A 123 -12.30 5.24 -8.70
N ARG A 124 -12.26 6.10 -9.74
CA ARG A 124 -12.47 7.54 -9.57
C ARG A 124 -13.88 7.86 -9.10
N ALA A 125 -14.89 7.15 -9.57
CA ALA A 125 -16.27 7.35 -9.12
C ALA A 125 -16.43 7.03 -7.63
N TYR A 126 -15.87 5.92 -7.13
CA TYR A 126 -15.89 5.60 -5.70
C TYR A 126 -15.15 6.64 -4.86
N TRP A 127 -13.97 7.06 -5.31
CA TRP A 127 -13.19 8.12 -4.66
C TRP A 127 -13.98 9.42 -4.57
N VAL A 128 -14.56 9.90 -5.68
CA VAL A 128 -15.35 11.13 -5.73
C VAL A 128 -16.61 10.99 -4.89
N GLY A 129 -17.30 9.85 -4.93
CA GLY A 129 -18.47 9.57 -4.09
C GLY A 129 -18.15 9.70 -2.61
N TYR A 130 -17.03 9.10 -2.18
CA TYR A 130 -16.54 9.19 -0.80
C TYR A 130 -16.20 10.63 -0.39
N LEU A 131 -15.56 11.41 -1.25
CA LEU A 131 -15.30 12.84 -0.95
C LEU A 131 -16.59 13.66 -0.88
N ARG A 132 -17.57 13.39 -1.76
CA ARG A 132 -18.87 14.08 -1.76
C ARG A 132 -19.68 13.78 -0.50
N GLU A 133 -19.62 12.55 0.01
CA GLU A 133 -20.28 12.18 1.26
C GLU A 133 -19.68 12.93 2.45
N GLN A 134 -18.36 13.04 2.51
CA GLN A 134 -17.67 13.83 3.54
C GLN A 134 -18.04 15.32 3.46
N LEU A 135 -18.15 15.86 2.25
CA LEU A 135 -18.57 17.24 2.05
C LEU A 135 -20.02 17.49 2.46
N ARG A 136 -20.93 16.52 2.25
CA ARG A 136 -22.33 16.61 2.69
C ARG A 136 -22.48 16.48 4.21
N ALA A 137 -21.65 15.66 4.84
CA ALA A 137 -21.64 15.47 6.29
C ALA A 137 -20.99 16.65 7.03
N HIS A 138 -20.33 17.55 6.32
CA HIS A 138 -19.68 18.73 6.88
C HIS A 138 -20.71 19.83 7.17
N ASN A 139 -20.84 20.22 8.44
CA ASN A 139 -21.63 21.37 8.87
C ASN A 139 -20.76 22.64 8.86
N SER A 140 -21.33 23.74 8.36
CA SER A 140 -20.69 25.00 7.92
C SER A 140 -19.88 25.81 8.96
N GLY A 141 -19.51 25.24 10.10
CA GLY A 141 -18.76 25.93 11.17
C GLY A 141 -17.34 25.43 11.44
N ASN A 142 -16.95 24.25 10.91
CA ASN A 142 -15.64 23.65 11.17
C ASN A 142 -14.73 23.66 9.93
N LYS A 143 -13.42 23.52 10.09
CA LYS A 143 -12.48 23.35 8.96
C LYS A 143 -12.87 22.10 8.16
N CYS A 144 -13.01 22.22 6.84
CA CYS A 144 -13.34 21.10 5.95
C CYS A 144 -12.09 20.22 5.75
N ALA A 145 -11.83 19.32 6.70
CA ALA A 145 -10.75 18.35 6.61
C ALA A 145 -11.26 17.06 5.95
N LEU A 146 -11.03 16.92 4.65
CA LEU A 146 -11.32 15.68 3.93
C LEU A 146 -10.34 14.58 4.36
N THR A 147 -10.90 13.47 4.83
CA THR A 147 -10.16 12.26 5.19
C THR A 147 -9.90 11.40 3.96
N ALA A 148 -8.69 10.85 3.87
CA ALA A 148 -8.35 9.84 2.88
C ALA A 148 -8.93 8.48 3.30
N PRO A 149 -9.36 7.64 2.34
CA PRO A 149 -9.81 6.28 2.64
C PRO A 149 -8.63 5.42 3.10
N ASP A 150 -8.89 4.54 4.06
CA ASP A 150 -7.93 3.53 4.48
C ASP A 150 -7.72 2.44 3.39
N ARG A 151 -6.70 1.60 3.60
CA ARG A 151 -6.35 0.55 2.63
C ARG A 151 -7.44 -0.49 2.45
N ALA A 152 -8.15 -0.86 3.53
CA ALA A 152 -9.22 -1.84 3.43
C ALA A 152 -10.35 -1.34 2.53
N LYS A 153 -10.70 -0.05 2.66
CA LYS A 153 -11.69 0.62 1.81
C LYS A 153 -11.23 0.71 0.36
N VAL A 154 -9.97 1.06 0.10
CA VAL A 154 -9.40 1.08 -1.26
C VAL A 154 -9.38 -0.32 -1.87
N SER A 155 -8.96 -1.36 -1.13
CA SER A 155 -8.98 -2.74 -1.60
C SER A 155 -10.39 -3.20 -1.94
N LYS A 156 -11.39 -2.81 -1.13
CA LYS A 156 -12.80 -3.08 -1.43
C LYS A 156 -13.24 -2.41 -2.73
N TRP A 157 -12.86 -1.15 -2.97
CA TRP A 157 -13.15 -0.46 -4.23
C TRP A 157 -12.50 -1.11 -5.45
N VAL A 158 -11.26 -1.60 -5.29
CA VAL A 158 -10.57 -2.36 -6.34
C VAL A 158 -11.32 -3.64 -6.67
N SER A 159 -11.74 -4.41 -5.66
CA SER A 159 -12.55 -5.62 -5.87
C SER A 159 -13.86 -5.29 -6.57
N MET A 160 -14.65 -4.36 -6.05
CA MET A 160 -15.95 -4.01 -6.64
C MET A 160 -15.80 -3.46 -8.07
N ALA A 161 -14.81 -2.59 -8.32
CA ALA A 161 -14.56 -2.07 -9.67
C ALA A 161 -14.17 -3.18 -10.67
N TRP A 162 -13.50 -4.23 -10.17
CA TRP A 162 -13.11 -5.38 -10.96
C TRP A 162 -14.30 -6.30 -11.25
N ASP A 163 -15.09 -6.62 -10.23
CA ASP A 163 -16.29 -7.49 -10.34
C ASP A 163 -17.38 -6.85 -11.22
N GLU A 164 -17.47 -5.52 -11.25
CA GLU A 164 -18.38 -4.78 -12.13
C GLU A 164 -17.95 -4.80 -13.62
N MET A 165 -16.76 -5.31 -13.95
CA MET A 165 -16.34 -5.53 -15.34
C MET A 165 -16.69 -6.93 -15.80
N SER A 166 -17.30 -7.05 -16.98
CA SER A 166 -17.53 -8.36 -17.57
C SER A 166 -16.21 -9.01 -18.02
N SER A 167 -16.08 -10.32 -17.82
CA SER A 167 -14.98 -11.14 -18.33
C SER A 167 -14.78 -10.93 -19.84
N THR A 168 -15.87 -10.70 -20.58
CA THR A 168 -15.85 -10.36 -22.01
C THR A 168 -15.17 -9.03 -22.31
N THR A 169 -15.39 -8.00 -21.49
CA THR A 169 -14.71 -6.70 -21.61
C THR A 169 -13.20 -6.87 -21.39
N ILE A 170 -12.81 -7.62 -20.37
CA ILE A 170 -11.39 -7.88 -20.07
C ILE A 170 -10.74 -8.65 -21.23
N ALA A 171 -11.35 -9.76 -21.68
CA ALA A 171 -10.85 -10.58 -22.78
C ALA A 171 -10.71 -9.79 -24.10
N ASN A 172 -11.69 -8.94 -24.41
CA ASN A 172 -11.65 -8.10 -25.61
C ASN A 172 -10.47 -7.12 -25.64
N GLY A 173 -10.00 -6.66 -24.47
CA GLY A 173 -8.80 -5.82 -24.39
C GLY A 173 -7.51 -6.55 -24.79
N TYR A 174 -7.50 -7.88 -24.74
CA TYR A 174 -6.35 -8.72 -25.09
C TYR A 174 -6.47 -9.38 -26.47
N LYS A 175 -7.64 -9.29 -27.11
CA LYS A 175 -7.93 -9.90 -28.42
C LYS A 175 -6.97 -9.51 -29.54
N LYS A 176 -6.38 -8.31 -29.51
CA LYS A 176 -5.37 -7.92 -30.52
C LYS A 176 -4.02 -8.60 -30.29
N ALA A 177 -3.67 -8.84 -29.03
CA ALA A 177 -2.39 -9.44 -28.64
C ALA A 177 -2.42 -10.97 -28.69
N PHE A 178 -3.58 -11.55 -28.36
CA PHE A 178 -3.76 -12.99 -28.18
C PHE A 178 -4.94 -13.56 -28.97
N GLY A 179 -5.51 -12.83 -29.94
CA GLY A 179 -6.69 -13.24 -30.70
C GLY A 179 -6.63 -14.63 -31.35
N PRO A 180 -5.46 -15.14 -31.80
CA PRO A 180 -5.32 -16.52 -32.27
C PRO A 180 -5.26 -17.58 -31.16
N LEU A 181 -5.03 -17.15 -29.92
CA LEU A 181 -4.81 -17.99 -28.72
C LEU A 181 -5.94 -17.88 -27.70
N LEU A 182 -6.90 -16.96 -27.90
CA LEU A 182 -8.10 -16.79 -27.10
C LEU A 182 -9.26 -17.35 -27.91
N ASP A 183 -9.67 -18.58 -27.62
CA ASP A 183 -10.87 -19.17 -28.22
C ASP A 183 -12.10 -19.02 -27.28
N ASP A 184 -13.27 -19.41 -27.76
CA ASP A 184 -14.50 -19.36 -26.96
C ASP A 184 -14.43 -20.26 -25.71
N ALA A 185 -13.51 -21.23 -25.66
CA ALA A 185 -13.28 -22.08 -24.50
C ALA A 185 -12.49 -21.35 -23.40
N ASP A 186 -11.55 -20.45 -23.73
CA ASP A 186 -10.86 -19.62 -22.73
C ASP A 186 -11.83 -18.66 -22.01
N ILE A 187 -12.83 -18.15 -22.72
CA ILE A 187 -13.91 -17.35 -22.12
C ILE A 187 -14.78 -18.23 -21.22
N ALA A 188 -15.03 -19.49 -21.61
CA ALA A 188 -15.76 -20.46 -20.79
C ALA A 188 -14.96 -20.90 -19.53
N VAL A 189 -13.62 -20.87 -19.55
CA VAL A 189 -12.79 -21.09 -18.35
C VAL A 189 -12.97 -19.96 -17.34
N ALA A 190 -13.14 -18.70 -17.77
CA ALA A 190 -13.47 -17.61 -16.86
C ALA A 190 -14.84 -17.82 -16.20
N ASP A 191 -15.82 -18.36 -16.93
CA ASP A 191 -17.12 -18.78 -16.37
C ASP A 191 -16.97 -19.96 -15.39
N LEU A 192 -16.04 -20.90 -15.65
CA LEU A 192 -15.69 -21.97 -14.70
C LEU A 192 -15.13 -21.42 -13.39
N PHE A 193 -14.25 -20.41 -13.41
CA PHE A 193 -13.74 -19.75 -12.20
C PHE A 193 -14.85 -19.04 -11.41
N GLU A 194 -15.77 -18.37 -12.10
CA GLU A 194 -16.93 -17.73 -11.47
C GLU A 194 -17.85 -18.79 -10.83
N ASN A 195 -18.06 -19.93 -11.50
CA ASN A 195 -18.82 -21.05 -10.98
C ASN A 195 -18.12 -21.74 -9.79
N LEU A 196 -16.81 -21.94 -9.84
CA LEU A 196 -16.02 -22.49 -8.72
C LEU A 196 -16.02 -21.54 -7.51
N SER A 197 -15.98 -20.23 -7.74
CA SER A 197 -16.09 -19.20 -6.69
C SER A 197 -17.49 -19.22 -6.04
N ARG A 198 -18.57 -19.39 -6.83
CA ARG A 198 -19.94 -19.60 -6.30
C ARG A 198 -20.06 -20.87 -5.46
N HIS A 199 -19.25 -21.89 -5.72
CA HIS A 199 -19.24 -23.16 -4.99
C HIS A 199 -18.22 -23.20 -3.84
N CYS A 200 -17.65 -22.06 -3.45
CA CYS A 200 -16.70 -21.92 -2.34
C CYS A 200 -15.45 -22.82 -2.47
N ALA A 201 -15.00 -23.13 -3.69
CA ALA A 201 -13.83 -23.99 -3.92
C ALA A 201 -12.49 -23.21 -3.94
N ILE A 202 -12.52 -21.90 -3.65
CA ILE A 202 -11.36 -21.00 -3.64
C ILE A 202 -11.40 -20.20 -2.33
N ASP A 203 -10.26 -20.07 -1.65
CA ASP A 203 -10.14 -19.28 -0.42
C ASP A 203 -10.51 -17.82 -0.67
N ALA A 204 -11.50 -17.32 0.08
CA ALA A 204 -11.97 -15.93 0.03
C ALA A 204 -11.19 -15.01 0.98
N ASP A 205 -10.23 -15.56 1.74
CA ASP A 205 -9.54 -14.83 2.80
C ASP A 205 -8.34 -14.05 2.24
N ILE A 206 -8.53 -12.75 2.05
CA ILE A 206 -7.43 -11.80 1.84
C ILE A 206 -6.81 -11.59 3.22
N GLY A 207 -5.71 -12.30 3.49
CA GLY A 207 -5.03 -12.30 4.80
C GLY A 207 -4.74 -10.90 5.37
N GLU A 208 -4.54 -10.85 6.70
CA GLU A 208 -4.43 -9.60 7.47
C GLU A 208 -3.40 -8.60 6.89
N VAL A 209 -3.89 -7.41 6.53
CA VAL A 209 -3.06 -6.28 6.08
C VAL A 209 -2.61 -5.47 7.30
N ASP A 210 -1.37 -5.65 7.75
CA ASP A 210 -0.81 -4.89 8.87
C ASP A 210 -0.73 -3.39 8.55
N SER A 211 -1.47 -2.60 9.34
CA SER A 211 -1.64 -1.15 9.24
C SER A 211 -0.44 -0.43 9.87
N ASP A 212 0.75 -0.56 9.29
CA ASP A 212 1.98 0.01 9.86
C ASP A 212 2.40 1.36 9.24
N ASP A 213 1.44 2.15 8.73
CA ASP A 213 1.72 3.51 8.26
C ASP A 213 1.55 4.54 9.40
N ASP A 214 2.66 5.08 9.92
CA ASP A 214 2.68 6.27 10.76
C ASP A 214 2.49 7.51 9.86
N ILE A 215 1.26 8.01 9.79
CA ILE A 215 0.91 9.23 9.06
C ILE A 215 1.27 10.44 9.92
N GLU A 216 2.35 11.15 9.59
CA GLU A 216 2.61 12.49 10.13
C GLU A 216 1.66 13.48 9.44
N VAL A 217 0.78 14.09 10.24
CA VAL A 217 -0.07 15.21 9.80
C VAL A 217 0.86 16.42 9.65
N ASN A 218 1.13 16.82 8.42
CA ASN A 218 1.72 18.14 8.17
C ASN A 218 0.61 19.17 8.34
N GLU A 219 0.63 19.90 9.45
CA GLU A 219 -0.04 21.20 9.49
C GLU A 219 0.73 22.15 8.59
N VAL A 220 0.01 22.78 7.66
CA VAL A 220 0.49 23.92 6.90
C VAL A 220 0.42 25.09 7.88
N ASP A 221 1.58 25.65 8.23
CA ASP A 221 1.65 26.83 9.08
C ASP A 221 0.83 27.95 8.44
N GLU A 222 -0.18 28.42 9.19
CA GLU A 222 -0.97 29.60 8.82
C GLU A 222 -0.15 30.85 9.17
N GLU A 223 0.15 31.66 8.17
CA GLU A 223 0.55 33.06 8.33
C GLU A 223 -0.64 33.95 7.97
#